data_AF-V6SIT6-F1
#
_entry.id   AF-V6SIT6-F1
#
_cell.length_a   1.000
_cell.length_b   1.000
_cell.length_c   1.000
_cell.angle_alpha   90.00
_cell.angle_beta   90.00
_cell.angle_gamma   90.00
#
_symmetry.space_group_name_H-M   'P 1'
#
loop_
_entity.id
_entity.type
_entity.pdbx_description
1 polymer ?
#
loop_
_entity_poly.entity_id
_entity_poly.type
_entity_poly.pdbx_seq_one_letter_code
_entity_poly.pdbx_strand_id
1 'polypeptide(L)' 'MTLKTKSIVFNFLGFAVLFTVIRFLVLPEFTNLTGVFLPLTAFVVATLLAPKFQAIKTGEGEKLFMKWLFTKGVKEIK' A
#
# COMPACT_ATOMS: atom_id res chain seq x y z
N MET A 1 17.82 4.57 -9.89
CA MET A 1 16.86 5.14 -8.91
C MET A 1 17.43 4.98 -7.52
N THR A 2 17.30 5.98 -6.64
CA THR A 2 17.63 5.80 -5.22
C THR A 2 16.61 4.87 -4.57
N LEU A 3 17.02 4.10 -3.55
CA LEU A 3 16.12 3.18 -2.85
C LEU A 3 14.96 3.94 -2.18
N LYS A 4 15.20 5.19 -1.76
CA LYS A 4 14.15 6.13 -1.36
C LYS A 4 13.06 6.32 -2.43
N THR A 5 13.43 6.64 -3.68
CA THR A 5 12.44 6.77 -4.77
C THR A 5 11.71 5.46 -5.02
N LYS A 6 12.44 4.33 -5.00
CA LYS A 6 11.85 3.00 -5.16
C LYS A 6 10.81 2.69 -4.07
N SER A 7 11.09 3.07 -2.82
CA SER A 7 10.15 2.89 -1.69
C SER A 7 8.86 3.70 -1.85
N ILE A 8 8.95 4.93 -2.35
CA ILE A 8 7.77 5.78 -2.61
C ILE A 8 6.94 5.18 -3.74
N VAL A 9 7.57 4.73 -4.83
CA VAL A 9 6.89 4.08 -5.95
C VAL A 9 6.19 2.80 -5.50
N PHE A 10 6.82 1.97 -4.68
CA PHE A 10 6.19 0.76 -4.17
C PHE A 10 5.03 1.01 -3.21
N ASN A 11 5.14 2.01 -2.32
CA ASN A 11 3.98 2.44 -1.52
C ASN A 11 2.81 2.90 -2.39
N PHE A 12 3.12 3.73 -3.39
CA PHE A 12 2.11 4.25 -4.30
C PHE A 12 1.45 3.14 -5.12
N LEU A 13 2.23 2.21 -5.68
CA LEU A 13 1.71 1.06 -6.42
C LEU A 13 0.90 0.13 -5.51
N GLY A 14 1.39 -0.19 -4.32
CA GLY A 14 0.67 -1.02 -3.34
C GLY A 14 -0.68 -0.41 -2.97
N PHE A 15 -0.70 0.89 -2.71
CA PHE A 15 -1.94 1.63 -2.45
C PHE A 15 -2.84 1.68 -3.69
N ALA A 16 -2.31 2.05 -4.86
CA ALA A 16 -3.10 2.25 -6.09
C ALA A 16 -3.77 0.96 -6.57
N VAL A 17 -3.06 -0.18 -6.51
CA VAL A 17 -3.61 -1.48 -6.87
C VAL A 17 -4.73 -1.86 -5.92
N LEU A 18 -4.50 -1.79 -4.60
CA LEU A 18 -5.52 -2.13 -3.61
C LEU A 18 -6.72 -1.18 -3.67
N PHE A 19 -6.48 0.12 -3.80
CA PHE A 19 -7.53 1.11 -3.95
C PHE A 19 -8.41 0.83 -5.17
N THR A 20 -7.80 0.53 -6.32
CA THR A 20 -8.55 0.22 -7.56
C THR A 20 -9.41 -1.04 -7.37
N VAL A 21 -8.84 -2.11 -6.82
CA VAL A 21 -9.58 -3.36 -6.55
C VAL A 21 -10.73 -3.11 -5.58
N ILE A 22 -10.47 -2.42 -4.45
CA ILE A 22 -11.50 -2.15 -3.44
C ILE A 22 -12.60 -1.23 -4.01
N ARG A 23 -12.22 -0.21 -4.77
CA ARG A 23 -13.15 0.79 -5.30
C ARG A 23 -14.04 0.26 -6.42
N PHE A 24 -13.52 -0.55 -7.33
CA PHE A 24 -14.25 -0.98 -8.53
C PHE A 24 -14.80 -2.40 -8.44
N LEU A 25 -14.17 -3.29 -7.67
CA LEU A 25 -14.59 -4.70 -7.57
C LEU A 25 -15.28 -4.97 -6.24
N VAL A 26 -14.68 -4.60 -5.11
CA VAL A 26 -15.19 -5.01 -3.80
C VAL A 26 -16.40 -4.16 -3.37
N LEU A 27 -16.21 -2.85 -3.19
CA LEU A 27 -17.26 -2.01 -2.61
C LEU A 27 -18.57 -1.98 -3.43
N PRO A 28 -18.57 -1.92 -4.77
CA PRO A 28 -19.84 -1.90 -5.52
C PRO A 28 -20.67 -3.17 -5.36
N GLU A 29 -20.04 -4.34 -5.17
CA GLU A 29 -20.76 -5.61 -5.00
C GLU A 29 -21.24 -5.82 -3.56
N PHE A 30 -20.47 -5.38 -2.56
CA PHE A 30 -20.81 -5.60 -1.15
C PHE A 30 -21.58 -4.43 -0.53
N THR A 31 -21.47 -3.23 -1.09
CA THR A 31 -22.04 -2.02 -0.52
C THR A 31 -22.71 -1.19 -1.60
N ASN A 32 -24.00 -0.88 -1.43
CA ASN A 32 -24.73 0.07 -2.28
C ASN A 32 -24.32 1.54 -2.01
N LEU A 33 -23.04 1.77 -1.67
CA LEU A 33 -22.49 3.09 -1.38
C LEU A 33 -22.40 3.88 -2.69
N THR A 34 -23.08 5.02 -2.74
CA THR A 34 -23.09 5.91 -3.90
C THR A 34 -22.42 7.25 -3.58
N GLY A 35 -22.01 7.96 -4.63
CA GLY A 35 -21.38 9.28 -4.51
C GLY A 35 -19.99 9.26 -3.87
N VAL A 36 -19.72 10.26 -3.01
CA VAL A 36 -18.37 10.53 -2.44
C VAL A 36 -17.94 9.49 -1.41
N PHE A 37 -18.88 8.78 -0.77
CA PHE A 37 -18.57 7.78 0.24
C PHE A 37 -17.89 6.53 -0.34
N LEU A 38 -18.15 6.21 -1.61
CA LEU A 38 -17.57 5.06 -2.29
C LEU A 38 -16.03 5.18 -2.43
N PRO A 39 -15.46 6.26 -3.00
CA PRO A 39 -14.02 6.47 -2.99
C PRO A 39 -13.45 6.77 -1.60
N LEU A 40 -14.21 7.40 -0.70
CA LEU A 40 -13.71 7.72 0.66
C LEU A 40 -13.47 6.45 1.49
N THR A 41 -14.44 5.54 1.52
CA THR A 41 -14.29 4.26 2.22
C THR A 41 -13.23 3.38 1.57
N ALA A 42 -13.18 3.35 0.23
CA ALA A 42 -12.11 2.67 -0.51
C ALA A 42 -10.72 3.19 -0.11
N PHE A 43 -10.58 4.51 0.02
CA PHE A 43 -9.32 5.16 0.40
C PHE A 43 -8.87 4.74 1.80
N VAL A 44 -9.78 4.77 2.78
CA VAL A 44 -9.47 4.38 4.16
C VAL A 44 -9.07 2.90 4.24
N VAL A 45 -9.86 2.01 3.65
CA VAL A 45 -9.58 0.56 3.65
C VAL A 45 -8.28 0.25 2.92
N ALA A 46 -8.07 0.83 1.73
CA ALA A 46 -6.84 0.63 0.97
C ALA A 46 -5.62 1.15 1.73
N THR A 47 -5.70 2.28 2.42
CA THR A 47 -4.59 2.82 3.21
C THR A 47 -4.23 1.93 4.41
N LEU A 48 -5.22 1.32 5.04
CA LEU A 48 -5.01 0.38 6.15
C LEU A 48 -4.42 -0.96 5.68
N LEU A 49 -4.90 -1.46 4.54
CA LEU A 49 -4.45 -2.73 3.98
C LEU A 49 -3.17 -2.60 3.13
N ALA A 50 -2.78 -1.39 2.72
CA ALA A 50 -1.63 -1.21 1.83
C ALA A 50 -0.31 -1.69 2.47
N PRO A 51 0.53 -2.41 1.71
CA PRO A 51 1.88 -2.73 2.15
C PRO A 51 2.69 -1.43 2.25
N LYS A 52 3.44 -1.29 3.35
CA LYS A 52 4.29 -0.14 3.62
C LYS A 52 5.75 -0.48 3.32
N PHE A 53 6.34 0.25 2.39
CA PHE A 53 7.73 0.14 1.98
C PHE A 53 8.53 1.33 2.53
N GLN A 54 9.69 1.08 3.12
CA GLN A 54 10.53 2.14 3.65
C GLN A 54 12.00 1.86 3.36
N ALA A 55 12.69 2.84 2.76
CA ALA A 55 14.14 2.81 2.63
C ALA A 55 14.78 3.32 3.93
N ILE A 56 15.64 2.51 4.54
CA ILE A 56 16.37 2.84 5.77
C ILE A 56 17.86 2.77 5.48
N LYS A 57 18.60 3.81 5.86
CA LYS A 57 20.06 3.78 5.83
C LYS A 57 20.57 3.03 7.05
N THR A 58 21.14 1.86 6.81
CA THR A 58 21.81 1.04 7.84
C THR A 58 23.32 1.23 7.74
N GLY A 59 24.09 0.81 8.76
CA GLY A 59 25.55 0.90 8.75
C GLY A 59 26.22 0.17 7.58
N GLU A 60 25.54 -0.79 6.95
CA GLU A 60 26.02 -1.58 5.81
C GLU A 60 25.54 -1.04 4.44
N GLY A 61 24.74 0.03 4.43
CA GLY A 61 24.15 0.60 3.22
C GLY A 61 22.66 0.92 3.34
N GLU A 62 22.08 1.46 2.26
CA GLU A 62 20.65 1.73 2.16
C GLU A 62 19.91 0.41 1.85
N LYS A 63 18.94 0.03 2.69
CA LYS A 63 18.14 -1.20 2.57
C LYS A 63 16.66 -0.84 2.46
N LEU A 64 15.91 -1.60 1.67
CA LEU A 64 14.46 -1.43 1.51
C LEU A 64 13.73 -2.46 2.36
N PHE A 65 12.81 -2.01 3.20
CA PHE A 65 12.00 -2.86 4.05
C PHE A 65 10.53 -2.78 3.67
N MET A 66 9.81 -3.91 3.78
CA MET A 66 8.38 -4.04 3.50
C MET A 66 7.68 -4.60 4.74
N LYS A 67 6.64 -3.91 5.19
CA LYS A 67 5.72 -4.38 6.23
C LYS A 67 4.32 -4.42 5.67
N TRP A 68 3.65 -5.55 5.83
CA TRP A 68 2.28 -5.70 5.38
C TRP A 68 1.43 -6.43 6.41
N LEU A 69 0.15 -6.11 6.48
CA LEU A 69 -0.76 -6.65 7.49
C LEU A 69 -0.91 -8.18 7.38
N PHE A 70 -0.80 -8.72 6.15
CA PHE A 70 -0.90 -10.15 5.88
C PHE A 70 0.43 -10.90 5.98
N THR A 71 1.55 -10.20 6.18
CA THR A 71 2.87 -10.83 6.32
C THR A 71 3.38 -10.68 7.73
N LYS A 72 3.81 -11.79 8.35
CA LYS A 72 4.42 -11.74 9.67
C LYS A 72 5.80 -11.07 9.58
N GLY A 73 5.99 -9.99 10.35
CA GLY A 73 7.26 -9.29 10.47
C GLY A 73 7.53 -8.26 9.36
N VAL A 74 8.77 -7.78 9.32
CA VAL A 74 9.28 -6.85 8.31
C VAL A 74 10.20 -7.64 7.38
N LYS A 75 9.94 -7.60 6.08
CA LYS A 75 10.77 -8.26 5.06
C LYS A 75 11.77 -7.27 4.48
N GLU A 76 13.03 -7.68 4.40
CA GLU A 76 14.03 -6.97 3.61
C GLU A 76 13.84 -7.30 2.13
N ILE A 77 13.71 -6.27 1.31
CA ILE A 77 13.67 -6.36 -0.15
C ILE A 77 15.10 -6.06 -0.63
N LYS A 78 15.79 -7.10 -1.09
CA LYS A 78 17.12 -6.98 -1.72
C LYS A 78 17.04 -6.30 -3.09
#